data_AF-A0A9E5LX51-F1
#
_entry.id   AF-A0A9E5LX51-F1
#
_cell.length_a   1.000
_cell.length_b   1.000
_cell.length_c   1.000
_cell.angle_alpha   90.00
_cell.angle_beta   90.00
_cell.angle_gamma   90.00
#
_symmetry.space_group_name_H-M   'P 1'
#
loop_
_entity.id
_entity.type
_entity.pdbx_description
1 polymer ?
#
loop_
_entity_poly.entity_id
_entity_poly.type
_entity_poly.pdbx_seq_one_letter_code
_entity_poly.pdbx_strand_id
1 'polypeptide(L)'
;MRLAISTANDARLRSRPNPWVGAVVVSREGKVFVGATREPGNAHAEIVALQQAGDLAQGATLFSTLEPCSHTGRTGPCTAAIIQAGITRVVIGTQDPDVKVSGNGIQ
;
A
#
# COMPACT_ATOMS: atom_id res chain seq x y z
N MET A 1 -2.61 -10.36 -5.48
CA MET A 1 -3.90 -9.81 -4.99
C MET A 1 -4.54 -10.63 -3.87
N ARG A 2 -4.82 -11.94 -4.02
CA ARG A 2 -5.46 -12.74 -2.94
C ARG A 2 -4.73 -12.64 -1.58
N LEU A 3 -3.40 -12.70 -1.59
CA LEU A 3 -2.60 -12.52 -0.38
C LEU A 3 -2.82 -11.14 0.26
N ALA A 4 -2.81 -10.06 -0.55
CA ALA A 4 -3.08 -8.70 -0.06
C ALA A 4 -4.46 -8.60 0.60
N ILE A 5 -5.50 -9.22 0.02
CA ILE A 5 -6.85 -9.26 0.60
C ILE A 5 -6.85 -10.01 1.94
N SER A 6 -6.17 -11.15 2.02
CA SER A 6 -6.03 -11.89 3.28
C SER A 6 -5.34 -11.06 4.35
N THR A 7 -4.23 -10.41 4.01
CA THR A 7 -3.47 -9.53 4.91
C THR A 7 -4.29 -8.32 5.35
N ALA A 8 -5.16 -7.78 4.49
CA ALA A 8 -6.07 -6.68 4.83
C ALA A 8 -7.06 -7.09 5.93
N ASN A 9 -7.52 -8.34 5.96
CA ASN A 9 -8.48 -8.82 6.97
C ASN A 9 -7.90 -8.73 8.40
N ASP A 10 -6.59 -8.89 8.56
CA ASP A 10 -5.91 -8.79 9.86
C ASP A 10 -5.93 -7.36 10.42
N ALA A 11 -6.15 -6.35 9.58
CA ALA A 11 -6.23 -4.95 10.00
C ALA A 11 -7.67 -4.50 10.34
N ARG A 12 -8.68 -5.35 10.13
CA ARG A 12 -10.11 -4.98 10.24
C ARG A 12 -10.52 -4.42 11.60
N LEU A 13 -9.92 -4.92 12.68
CA LEU A 13 -10.28 -4.51 14.05
C LEU A 13 -9.44 -3.35 14.60
N ARG A 14 -8.31 -3.01 13.97
CA ARG A 14 -7.37 -1.98 14.48
C ARG A 14 -7.26 -0.72 13.63
N SER A 15 -7.70 -0.77 12.37
CA SER A 15 -7.53 0.34 11.41
C SER A 15 -8.55 1.46 11.57
N ARG A 16 -9.70 1.22 12.21
CA ARG A 16 -10.79 2.21 12.35
C ARG A 16 -10.28 3.51 12.97
N PRO A 17 -10.62 4.68 12.40
CA PRO A 17 -11.60 4.92 11.33
C PRO A 17 -11.08 4.76 9.90
N ASN A 18 -9.79 4.49 9.69
CA ASN A 18 -9.19 4.31 8.37
C ASN A 18 -9.63 2.99 7.72
N PRO A 19 -9.59 2.88 6.38
CA PRO A 19 -9.83 1.62 5.69
C PRO A 19 -8.78 0.56 6.07
N TRP A 20 -9.21 -0.71 6.17
CA TRP A 20 -8.28 -1.82 6.28
C TRP A 20 -7.74 -2.14 4.88
N VAL A 21 -6.47 -1.83 4.65
CA VAL A 21 -5.79 -2.05 3.38
C VAL A 21 -4.74 -3.13 3.60
N GLY A 22 -4.55 -3.97 2.58
CA GLY A 22 -3.43 -4.89 2.49
C GLY A 22 -2.59 -4.57 1.26
N ALA A 23 -1.29 -4.71 1.42
CA ALA A 23 -0.31 -4.47 0.38
C ALA A 23 0.72 -5.61 0.32
N VAL A 24 1.17 -5.94 -0.88
CA VAL A 24 2.19 -6.97 -1.11
C VAL A 24 3.20 -6.47 -2.14
N VAL A 25 4.48 -6.48 -1.80
CA VAL A 25 5.58 -6.26 -2.74
C VAL A 25 6.11 -7.61 -3.19
N VAL A 26 6.21 -7.81 -4.50
CA VAL A 26 6.86 -8.97 -5.11
C VAL A 26 8.11 -8.49 -5.82
N SER A 27 9.28 -8.82 -5.28
CA SER A 27 10.57 -8.39 -5.83
C SER A 27 10.87 -9.08 -7.16
N ARG A 28 11.87 -8.56 -7.89
CA ARG A 28 12.36 -9.18 -9.13
C ARG A 28 12.89 -10.60 -8.94
N GLU A 29 13.34 -10.92 -7.73
CA GLU A 29 13.80 -12.25 -7.33
C GLU A 29 12.65 -13.17 -6.87
N GLY A 30 11.40 -12.69 -6.88
CA GLY A 30 10.24 -13.45 -6.43
C GLY A 30 10.02 -13.47 -4.92
N LYS A 31 10.76 -12.67 -4.14
CA LYS A 31 10.53 -12.52 -2.69
C LYS A 31 9.27 -11.72 -2.43
N VAL A 32 8.53 -12.10 -1.39
CA VAL A 32 7.22 -11.55 -1.06
C VAL A 32 7.27 -10.85 0.28
N PHE A 33 6.85 -9.58 0.32
CA PHE A 33 6.77 -8.76 1.53
C PHE A 33 5.35 -8.26 1.71
N VAL A 34 4.82 -8.31 2.93
CA VAL A 34 3.40 -8.08 3.20
C VAL A 34 3.21 -6.94 4.20
N GLY A 35 2.22 -6.09 3.93
CA GLY A 35 1.87 -4.97 4.79
C GLY A 35 0.36 -4.87 4.96
N ALA A 36 -0.06 -4.44 6.15
CA ALA A 36 -1.45 -4.14 6.46
C ALA A 36 -1.52 -2.80 7.18
N THR A 37 -2.62 -2.06 7.03
CA THR A 37 -2.83 -0.81 7.76
C THR A 37 -2.65 -1.02 9.27
N ARG A 38 -1.85 -0.15 9.89
CA ARG A 38 -1.66 -0.09 11.35
C ARG A 38 -2.75 0.80 11.99
N GLU A 39 -2.68 0.95 13.31
CA GLU A 39 -3.56 1.81 14.09
C GLU A 39 -3.52 3.26 13.58
N PRO A 40 -4.61 4.05 13.72
CA PRO A 40 -4.66 5.42 13.21
C PRO A 40 -3.46 6.28 13.64
N GLY A 41 -2.87 6.99 12.68
CA GLY A 41 -1.65 7.77 12.88
C GLY A 41 -0.34 7.00 12.63
N ASN A 42 -0.41 5.69 12.37
CA ASN A 42 0.74 4.88 11.98
C ASN A 42 0.76 4.61 10.47
N ALA A 43 1.74 3.80 10.05
CA ALA A 43 2.00 3.46 8.66
C ALA A 43 0.81 2.78 7.96
N HIS A 44 0.59 3.18 6.70
CA HIS A 44 -0.32 2.51 5.77
C HIS A 44 0.26 1.18 5.30
N ALA A 45 -0.57 0.34 4.68
CA ALA A 45 -0.19 -0.99 4.25
C ALA A 45 1.02 -0.99 3.30
N GLU A 46 1.05 -0.06 2.35
CA GLU A 46 2.10 0.12 1.36
C GLU A 46 3.43 0.45 2.04
N ILE A 47 3.40 1.37 3.01
CA ILE A 47 4.59 1.76 3.77
C ILE A 47 5.14 0.57 4.55
N VAL A 48 4.28 -0.22 5.21
CA VAL A 48 4.71 -1.43 5.93
C VAL A 48 5.36 -2.44 4.98
N ALA A 49 4.76 -2.67 3.80
CA ALA A 49 5.29 -3.61 2.81
C ALA A 49 6.63 -3.13 2.21
N LEU A 50 6.75 -1.83 1.91
CA LEU A 50 7.97 -1.22 1.37
C LEU A 50 9.11 -1.23 2.40
N GLN A 51 8.82 -0.92 3.67
CA GLN A 51 9.81 -0.99 4.75
C GLN A 51 10.35 -2.40 4.96
N GLN A 52 9.50 -3.43 4.84
CA GLN A 52 9.94 -4.82 4.89
C GLN A 52 10.78 -5.22 3.66
N ALA A 53 10.41 -4.73 2.48
CA ALA A 53 11.12 -5.03 1.25
C ALA A 53 12.50 -4.36 1.18
N GLY A 54 12.64 -3.14 1.73
CA GLY A 54 13.87 -2.36 1.63
C GLY A 54 14.29 -2.19 0.17
N ASP A 55 15.57 -2.41 -0.12
CA ASP A 55 16.14 -2.28 -1.47
C ASP A 55 15.54 -3.27 -2.48
N LEU A 56 14.93 -4.37 -2.02
CA LEU A 56 14.25 -5.34 -2.90
C LEU A 56 12.94 -4.81 -3.49
N ALA A 57 12.48 -3.63 -3.06
CA ALA A 57 11.38 -2.91 -3.70
C ALA A 57 11.77 -2.33 -5.06
N GLN A 58 13.07 -2.11 -5.33
CA GLN A 58 13.49 -1.50 -6.58
C GLN A 58 13.23 -2.42 -7.78
N GLY A 59 12.45 -1.91 -8.75
CA GLY A 59 11.99 -2.67 -9.91
C GLY A 59 10.92 -3.71 -9.61
N ALA A 60 10.36 -3.73 -8.40
CA ALA A 60 9.36 -4.70 -7.97
C ALA A 60 7.93 -4.33 -8.42
N THR A 61 7.00 -5.27 -8.23
CA THR A 61 5.56 -5.03 -8.38
C THR A 61 4.90 -4.92 -7.02
N LEU A 62 4.15 -3.84 -6.80
CA LEU A 62 3.28 -3.67 -5.62
C LEU A 62 1.84 -4.05 -5.97
N PHE A 63 1.20 -4.81 -5.09
CA PHE A 63 -0.23 -5.08 -5.13
C PHE A 63 -0.86 -4.38 -3.92
N SER A 64 -1.85 -3.50 -4.13
CA SER A 64 -2.59 -2.85 -3.04
C SER A 64 -4.08 -3.12 -3.19
N THR A 65 -4.78 -3.42 -2.10
CA THR A 65 -6.24 -3.67 -2.17
C THR A 65 -7.04 -2.41 -2.44
N LEU A 66 -6.52 -1.24 -2.10
CA LEU A 66 -7.12 0.07 -2.32
C LEU A 66 -6.12 0.97 -3.07
N GLU A 67 -6.62 1.95 -3.81
CA GLU A 67 -5.80 2.99 -4.43
C GLU A 67 -4.88 3.66 -3.39
N PRO A 68 -3.56 3.77 -3.66
CA PRO A 68 -2.64 4.43 -2.75
C PRO A 68 -2.96 5.91 -2.57
N CYS A 69 -2.88 6.40 -1.34
CA CYS A 69 -3.19 7.81 -1.08
C CYS A 69 -2.19 8.76 -1.76
N SER A 70 -2.73 9.79 -2.41
CA SER A 70 -1.99 10.84 -3.13
C SER A 70 -1.92 12.17 -2.37
N HIS A 71 -2.65 12.32 -1.27
CA HIS A 71 -2.64 13.51 -0.44
C HIS A 71 -1.79 13.33 0.82
N THR A 72 -1.25 14.44 1.31
CA THR A 72 -0.53 14.48 2.59
C THR A 72 -1.53 14.58 3.73
N GLY A 73 -1.59 13.55 4.57
CA GLY A 73 -2.35 13.55 5.82
C GLY A 73 -1.42 13.79 7.01
N ARG A 74 -1.49 12.89 8.01
CA ARG A 74 -0.52 12.85 9.13
C ARG A 74 0.84 12.26 8.73
N THR A 75 0.82 11.42 7.70
CA THR A 75 1.99 10.82 7.05
C THR A 75 2.09 11.35 5.61
N GLY A 76 3.28 11.25 5.02
CA GLY A 76 3.48 11.55 3.60
C GLY A 76 2.67 10.60 2.70
N PRO A 77 2.36 11.01 1.45
CA PRO A 77 1.53 10.23 0.54
C PRO A 77 2.20 8.90 0.18
N CYS A 78 1.41 7.83 0.11
CA CYS A 78 1.92 6.50 -0.24
C CYS A 78 2.48 6.47 -1.66
N THR A 79 1.88 7.23 -2.58
CA THR A 79 2.37 7.35 -3.97
C THR A 79 3.82 7.84 -4.04
N ALA A 80 4.19 8.85 -3.24
CA ALA A 80 5.57 9.34 -3.20
C ALA A 80 6.54 8.26 -2.68
N ALA A 81 6.16 7.51 -1.64
CA ALA A 81 6.98 6.43 -1.11
C ALA A 81 7.15 5.27 -2.12
N ILE A 82 6.09 4.95 -2.88
CA ILE A 82 6.11 3.93 -3.94
C ILE A 82 7.07 4.34 -5.05
N ILE A 83 6.99 5.59 -5.51
CA ILE A 83 7.87 6.14 -6.54
C ILE A 83 9.32 6.14 -6.04
N GLN A 84 9.56 6.64 -4.82
CA GLN A 84 10.90 6.70 -4.23
C GLN A 84 11.52 5.31 -4.05
N ALA A 85 10.72 4.30 -3.70
CA ALA A 85 11.16 2.92 -3.59
C ALA A 85 11.48 2.25 -4.94
N GLY A 86 11.21 2.93 -6.07
CA GLY A 86 11.51 2.42 -7.40
C GLY A 86 10.60 1.28 -7.86
N ILE A 87 9.37 1.20 -7.32
CA ILE A 87 8.35 0.26 -7.82
C ILE A 87 8.01 0.61 -9.26
N THR A 88 8.02 -0.38 -10.16
CA THR A 88 7.78 -0.17 -11.60
C THR A 88 6.37 -0.52 -12.03
N ARG A 89 5.64 -1.26 -11.20
CA ARG A 89 4.25 -1.67 -11.46
C ARG A 89 3.45 -1.68 -10.17
N VAL A 90 2.30 -1.02 -10.20
CA VAL A 90 1.30 -1.10 -9.12
C VAL A 90 0.05 -1.77 -9.67
N VAL A 91 -0.48 -2.75 -8.93
CA VAL A 91 -1.74 -3.42 -9.23
C VAL A 91 -2.73 -3.10 -8.12
N ILE A 92 -3.80 -2.39 -8.47
CA ILE A 92 -4.77 -1.85 -7.53
C ILE A 92 -6.02 -2.73 -7.54
N GLY A 93 -6.54 -3.08 -6.36
CA GLY A 93 -7.76 -3.88 -6.21
C GLY A 93 -9.03 -3.09 -6.52
N THR A 94 -9.18 -1.93 -5.89
CA THR A 94 -10.27 -0.98 -6.16
C THR A 94 -9.77 0.45 -6.05
N GLN A 95 -10.38 1.35 -6.83
CA GLN A 95 -10.19 2.79 -6.71
C GLN A 95 -10.72 3.28 -5.35
N ASP A 96 -10.15 4.37 -4.82
CA ASP A 96 -10.64 4.97 -3.58
C ASP A 96 -11.97 5.68 -3.84
N PRO A 97 -13.04 5.39 -3.06
CA PRO A 97 -14.31 6.09 -3.18
C PRO A 97 -14.27 7.53 -2.63
N ASP A 98 -13.26 7.91 -1.85
CA ASP A 98 -13.09 9.29 -1.40
C ASP A 98 -12.76 10.19 -2.58
N VAL A 99 -13.62 11.16 -2.86
CA VAL A 99 -13.48 12.14 -3.94
C VAL A 99 -12.16 12.92 -3.90
N LYS A 100 -11.48 12.98 -2.75
CA LYS A 100 -10.17 13.61 -2.59
C LYS A 100 -9.03 12.75 -3.16
N VAL A 101 -9.21 11.44 -3.19
CA VAL A 101 -8.21 10.47 -3.66
C VAL A 101 -8.56 9.95 -5.05
N SER A 102 -9.84 9.72 -5.32
CA SER A 102 -10.35 8.98 -6.47
C SER A 102 -9.65 9.32 -7.79
N GLY A 103 -8.75 8.43 -8.23
CA GLY A 103 -8.00 8.54 -9.48
C GLY A 103 -6.70 9.34 -9.38
N ASN A 104 -6.56 10.23 -8.40
CA ASN A 104 -5.36 11.05 -8.21
C ASN A 104 -4.14 10.22 -7.78
N GLY A 105 -4.34 9.01 -7.22
CA GLY A 105 -3.26 8.09 -6.87
C GLY A 105 -2.79 7.21 -8.03
N ILE A 106 -3.50 7.25 -9.17
CA ILE A 106 -3.28 6.38 -10.33
C ILE A 106 -2.62 7.15 -11.49
N GLN A 107 -2.87 8.45 -11.59
CA GLN A 107 -2.46 9.32 -12.71
C GLN A 107 -1.00 9.78 -12.65
#